data_AF-H3HA22-F1
#
_entry.id   AF-H3HA22-F1
#
_cell.length_a   1.000
_cell.length_b   1.000
_cell.length_c   1.000
_cell.angle_alpha   90.00
_cell.angle_beta   90.00
_cell.angle_gamma   90.00
#
_symmetry.space_group_name_H-M   'P 1'
#
loop_
_entity.id
_entity.type
_entity.pdbx_description
1 polymer ?
#
loop_
_entity_poly.entity_id
_entity_poly.type
_entity_poly.pdbx_seq_one_letter_code
_entity_poly.pdbx_strand_id
1 'polypeptide(L)'
;MERSEFPHLNDSQFEPVRKMGGIFGRDVFRGLASVMPAEQVERVNAFDTYERELIAHVQGNLQASVAEPKPVQPKRLRLAVPAFEGKEGENLHFWIREVEIAMRAGLISDQGLRVAFALSNLSGRAKNWAYTLETTSPGCFASWEQLCERLRAAFLPANDAFRQRSRFLACKQGKRELY
;
A
#
# COMPACT_ATOMS: atom_id res chain seq x y z
N MET A 1 -29.65 -34.21 -27.02
CA MET A 1 -29.10 -33.97 -28.37
C MET A 1 -28.30 -35.21 -28.69
N GLU A 2 -28.65 -35.91 -29.75
CA GLU A 2 -27.96 -37.14 -30.13
C GLU A 2 -26.95 -36.83 -31.24
N ARG A 3 -25.70 -37.29 -31.06
CA ARG A 3 -24.63 -37.17 -32.07
C ARG A 3 -24.96 -37.86 -33.40
N SER A 4 -25.98 -38.73 -33.39
CA SER A 4 -26.53 -39.45 -34.54
C SER A 4 -27.10 -38.52 -35.62
N GLU A 5 -27.57 -37.32 -35.27
CA GLU A 5 -28.11 -36.34 -36.22
C GLU A 5 -27.00 -35.62 -37.01
N PHE A 6 -25.76 -35.71 -36.56
CA PHE A 6 -24.61 -34.99 -37.13
C PHE A 6 -23.40 -35.91 -37.36
N PRO A 7 -23.57 -37.02 -38.11
CA PRO A 7 -22.55 -38.07 -38.21
C PRO A 7 -21.30 -37.63 -38.99
N HIS A 8 -21.39 -36.54 -39.75
CA HIS A 8 -20.31 -36.00 -40.57
C HIS A 8 -19.47 -34.93 -39.84
N LEU A 9 -19.86 -34.52 -38.63
CA LEU A 9 -19.07 -33.61 -37.81
C LEU A 9 -18.08 -34.40 -36.94
N ASN A 10 -16.84 -33.94 -36.89
CA ASN A 10 -15.89 -34.43 -35.90
C ASN A 10 -16.14 -33.79 -34.52
N ASP A 11 -15.43 -34.25 -33.49
CA ASP A 11 -15.64 -33.78 -32.11
C ASP A 11 -15.42 -32.27 -31.94
N SER A 12 -14.43 -31.68 -32.61
CA SER A 12 -14.17 -30.25 -32.51
C SER A 12 -15.23 -29.40 -33.22
N GLN A 13 -15.84 -29.91 -34.29
CA GLN A 13 -16.95 -29.26 -35.00
C GLN A 13 -18.29 -29.46 -34.29
N PHE A 14 -18.41 -30.48 -33.43
CA PHE A 14 -19.65 -30.73 -32.70
C PHE A 14 -19.82 -29.84 -31.46
N GLU A 15 -18.72 -29.41 -30.84
CA GLU A 15 -18.77 -28.53 -29.66
C GLU A 15 -19.50 -27.19 -29.92
N PRO A 16 -19.26 -26.46 -31.02
CA PRO A 16 -20.03 -25.26 -31.35
C PRO A 16 -21.54 -25.55 -31.51
N VAL A 17 -21.93 -26.72 -32.04
CA VAL A 17 -23.34 -27.13 -32.15
C VAL A 17 -24.00 -27.25 -30.78
N ARG A 18 -23.29 -27.83 -29.80
CA ARG A 18 -23.75 -27.92 -28.42
C ARG A 18 -23.99 -26.54 -27.81
N LYS A 19 -23.06 -25.61 -28.03
CA LYS A 19 -23.15 -24.22 -27.53
C LYS A 19 -24.31 -23.47 -28.17
N MET A 20 -24.49 -23.57 -29.49
CA MET A 20 -25.63 -23.00 -30.19
C MET A 20 -26.94 -23.48 -29.59
N GLY A 21 -27.02 -24.75 -29.25
CA GLY A 21 -28.15 -25.32 -28.52
C GLY A 21 -28.43 -24.71 -27.16
N GLY A 22 -27.38 -24.41 -26.41
CA GLY A 22 -27.46 -23.74 -25.11
C GLY A 22 -27.91 -22.28 -25.21
N ILE A 23 -27.55 -21.59 -26.30
CA ILE A 23 -27.82 -20.16 -26.51
C ILE A 23 -29.18 -19.94 -27.19
N PHE A 24 -29.48 -20.69 -28.26
CA PHE A 24 -30.64 -20.50 -29.13
C PHE A 24 -31.76 -21.51 -28.88
N GLY A 25 -31.55 -22.52 -28.02
CA GLY A 25 -32.53 -23.56 -27.72
C GLY A 25 -32.56 -24.69 -28.77
N ARG A 26 -33.50 -25.64 -28.61
CA ARG A 26 -33.52 -26.88 -29.41
C ARG A 26 -33.94 -26.73 -30.87
N ASP A 27 -34.61 -25.63 -31.23
CA ASP A 27 -35.11 -25.43 -32.59
C ASP A 27 -33.97 -25.23 -33.61
N VAL A 28 -32.81 -24.75 -33.14
CA VAL A 28 -31.61 -24.61 -33.96
C VAL A 28 -31.13 -25.95 -34.52
N PHE A 29 -31.32 -27.05 -33.77
CA PHE A 29 -30.91 -28.38 -34.24
C PHE A 29 -31.78 -28.86 -35.38
N ARG A 30 -33.10 -28.60 -35.33
CA ARG A 30 -34.01 -28.94 -36.42
C ARG A 30 -33.65 -28.18 -37.69
N GLY A 31 -33.32 -26.89 -37.57
CA GLY A 31 -32.90 -26.05 -38.69
C GLY A 31 -31.54 -26.44 -39.27
N LEU A 32 -30.61 -26.94 -38.44
CA LEU A 32 -29.32 -27.46 -38.90
C LEU A 32 -29.43 -28.85 -39.51
N ALA A 33 -30.26 -29.74 -38.95
CA ALA A 33 -30.47 -31.08 -39.50
C ALA A 33 -31.26 -31.07 -40.82
N SER A 34 -32.00 -30.00 -41.13
CA SER A 34 -32.76 -29.85 -42.37
C SER A 34 -31.94 -29.34 -43.56
N VAL A 35 -30.68 -28.93 -43.36
CA VAL A 35 -29.81 -28.43 -44.44
C VAL A 35 -28.81 -29.48 -44.91
N MET A 36 -28.22 -29.25 -46.08
CA MET A 36 -27.22 -30.17 -46.63
C MET A 36 -25.96 -30.21 -45.74
N PRO A 37 -25.27 -31.37 -45.64
CA PRO A 37 -24.10 -31.51 -44.75
C PRO A 37 -23.00 -30.45 -44.94
N ALA A 38 -22.76 -30.01 -46.18
CA ALA A 38 -21.78 -28.96 -46.47
C ALA A 38 -22.18 -27.60 -45.87
N GLU A 39 -23.46 -27.22 -46.03
CA GLU A 39 -24.01 -25.98 -45.49
C GLU A 39 -24.07 -26.00 -43.96
N GLN A 40 -24.33 -27.18 -43.39
CA GLN A 40 -24.31 -27.37 -41.95
C GLN A 40 -22.92 -27.13 -41.35
N VAL A 41 -21.87 -27.69 -41.98
CA VAL A 41 -20.47 -27.46 -41.57
C VAL A 41 -20.11 -25.98 -41.69
N GLU A 42 -20.53 -25.31 -42.76
CA GLU A 42 -20.27 -23.89 -42.98
C GLU A 42 -20.89 -23.02 -41.88
N ARG A 43 -22.17 -23.24 -41.54
CA ARG A 43 -22.88 -22.50 -40.48
C ARG A 43 -22.25 -22.72 -39.11
N VAL A 44 -21.81 -23.94 -38.84
CA VAL A 44 -21.13 -24.29 -37.59
C VAL A 44 -19.78 -23.60 -37.47
N ASN A 45 -18.99 -23.60 -38.54
CA ASN A 45 -17.70 -22.91 -38.57
C ASN A 45 -17.88 -21.38 -38.46
N ALA A 46 -18.88 -20.80 -39.15
CA ALA A 46 -19.18 -19.38 -39.07
C ALA A 46 -19.52 -18.95 -37.63
N PHE A 47 -20.29 -19.77 -36.91
CA PHE A 47 -20.58 -19.53 -35.51
C PHE A 47 -19.32 -19.65 -34.63
N ASP A 48 -18.49 -20.67 -34.82
CA ASP A 48 -17.24 -20.84 -34.06
C ASP A 48 -16.27 -19.66 -34.29
N THR A 49 -16.15 -19.17 -35.53
CA THR A 49 -15.36 -17.97 -35.84
C THR A 49 -15.91 -16.74 -35.14
N TYR A 50 -17.22 -16.49 -35.24
CA TYR A 50 -17.86 -15.36 -34.56
C TYR A 50 -17.68 -15.42 -33.04
N GLU A 51 -17.85 -16.60 -32.44
CA GLU A 51 -17.66 -16.78 -31.00
C GLU A 51 -16.21 -16.48 -30.57
N ARG A 52 -15.23 -16.96 -31.32
CA ARG A 52 -13.80 -16.69 -31.05
C ARG A 52 -13.47 -15.21 -31.16
N GLU A 53 -13.96 -14.53 -32.18
CA GLU A 53 -13.77 -13.08 -32.36
C GLU A 53 -14.41 -12.28 -31.23
N LEU A 54 -15.62 -12.65 -30.81
CA LEU A 54 -16.32 -12.01 -29.70
C LEU A 54 -15.57 -12.22 -28.37
N ILE A 55 -15.09 -13.42 -28.10
CA ILE A 55 -14.28 -13.72 -26.91
C ILE A 55 -12.99 -12.91 -26.93
N ALA A 56 -12.29 -12.86 -28.06
CA ALA A 56 -11.06 -12.08 -28.21
C ALA A 56 -11.32 -10.58 -27.98
N HIS A 57 -12.42 -10.04 -28.50
CA HIS A 57 -12.82 -8.65 -28.30
C HIS A 57 -13.12 -8.35 -26.82
N VAL A 58 -13.89 -9.22 -26.15
CA VAL A 58 -14.22 -9.06 -24.72
C VAL A 58 -12.98 -9.21 -23.84
N GLN A 59 -12.08 -10.15 -24.14
CA GLN A 59 -10.81 -10.31 -23.43
C GLN A 59 -9.89 -9.10 -23.63
N GLY A 60 -9.81 -8.56 -24.85
CA GLY A 60 -9.08 -7.32 -25.14
C GLY A 60 -9.62 -6.12 -24.36
N ASN A 61 -10.96 -5.98 -24.29
CA ASN A 61 -11.60 -4.93 -23.51
C ASN A 61 -11.41 -5.11 -22.00
N LEU A 62 -11.43 -6.34 -21.49
CA LEU A 62 -11.14 -6.64 -20.09
C LEU A 62 -9.70 -6.30 -19.73
N GLN A 63 -8.71 -6.67 -20.57
CA GLN A 63 -7.31 -6.31 -20.35
C GLN A 63 -7.07 -4.80 -20.46
N ALA A 64 -7.76 -4.10 -21.35
CA ALA A 64 -7.71 -2.64 -21.45
C ALA A 64 -8.45 -1.93 -20.28
N SER A 65 -9.49 -2.56 -19.73
CA SER A 65 -10.29 -2.03 -18.61
C SER A 65 -9.73 -2.37 -17.23
N VAL A 66 -8.80 -3.33 -17.12
CA VAL A 66 -7.97 -3.48 -15.92
C VAL A 66 -6.87 -2.42 -15.99
N ALA A 67 -7.27 -1.15 -15.93
CA ALA A 67 -6.35 -0.13 -15.48
C ALA A 67 -5.92 -0.53 -14.07
N GLU A 68 -4.63 -0.85 -13.90
CA GLU A 68 -4.06 -1.04 -12.56
C GLU A 68 -4.57 0.09 -11.66
N PRO A 69 -5.11 -0.22 -10.47
CA PRO A 69 -5.55 0.82 -9.56
C PRO A 69 -4.37 1.73 -9.31
N LYS A 70 -4.48 2.97 -9.83
CA LYS A 70 -3.43 3.98 -9.75
C LYS A 70 -2.94 4.01 -8.31
N PRO A 71 -1.64 3.79 -8.04
CA PRO A 71 -1.16 3.66 -6.66
C PRO A 71 -1.59 4.90 -5.90
N VAL A 72 -2.44 4.70 -4.89
CA VAL A 72 -2.91 5.79 -4.03
C VAL A 72 -1.68 6.27 -3.28
N GLN A 73 -1.07 7.35 -3.77
CA GLN A 73 0.07 7.95 -3.08
C GLN A 73 -0.41 8.39 -1.69
N PRO A 74 0.21 7.90 -0.60
CA PRO A 74 -0.20 8.27 0.73
C PRO A 74 -0.12 9.79 0.88
N LYS A 75 -1.20 10.39 1.43
CA LYS A 75 -1.26 11.83 1.64
C LYS A 75 -0.29 12.22 2.76
N ARG A 76 0.63 13.14 2.45
CA ARG A 76 1.50 13.75 3.45
C ARG A 76 0.66 14.53 4.47
N LEU A 77 0.88 14.25 5.75
CA LEU A 77 0.29 15.00 6.87
C LEU A 77 1.37 15.85 7.54
N ARG A 78 1.04 17.11 7.84
CA ARG A 78 1.92 18.02 8.58
C ARG A 78 1.48 18.04 10.04
N LEU A 79 2.16 17.28 10.88
CA LEU A 79 1.94 17.30 12.32
C LEU A 79 2.77 18.42 12.95
N ALA A 80 2.20 19.10 13.95
CA ALA A 80 2.94 20.03 14.78
C ALA A 80 3.78 19.22 15.78
N VAL A 81 5.05 19.60 15.93
CA VAL A 81 5.95 19.03 16.92
C VAL A 81 6.29 20.14 17.91
N PRO A 82 6.12 19.94 19.23
CA PRO A 82 6.58 20.88 20.23
C PRO A 82 8.08 21.13 20.09
N ALA A 83 8.52 22.37 20.26
CA ALA A 83 9.97 22.65 20.20
C ALA A 83 10.67 22.08 21.44
N PHE A 84 11.82 21.44 21.26
CA PHE A 84 12.65 20.99 22.38
C PHE A 84 13.66 22.08 22.73
N GLU A 85 13.62 22.59 23.97
CA GLU A 85 14.53 23.65 24.41
C GLU A 85 15.80 23.08 25.07
N GLY A 86 15.75 21.85 25.58
CA GLY A 86 16.85 21.26 26.34
C GLY A 86 16.91 21.76 27.78
N LYS A 87 15.76 22.11 28.36
CA LYS A 87 15.60 22.52 29.76
C LYS A 87 15.57 21.31 30.69
N GLU A 88 15.97 21.52 31.95
CA GLU A 88 15.85 20.48 32.96
C GLU A 88 14.37 20.16 33.21
N GLY A 89 14.03 18.87 33.19
CA GLY A 89 12.64 18.40 33.34
C GLY A 89 11.89 18.17 32.03
N GLU A 90 12.36 18.68 30.89
CA GLU A 90 11.83 18.30 29.58
C GLU A 90 12.11 16.82 29.28
N ASN A 91 11.14 16.15 28.67
CA ASN A 91 11.24 14.73 28.35
C ASN A 91 11.73 14.54 26.90
N LEU A 92 13.04 14.39 26.73
CA LEU A 92 13.66 14.16 25.43
C LEU A 92 13.11 12.91 24.72
N HIS A 93 12.82 11.83 25.45
CA HIS A 93 12.32 10.58 24.85
C HIS A 93 10.95 10.78 24.22
N PHE A 94 10.07 11.55 24.84
CA PHE A 94 8.76 11.88 24.28
C PHE A 94 8.90 12.75 23.04
N TRP A 95 9.77 13.77 23.11
CA TRP A 95 10.02 14.64 21.96
C TRP A 95 10.59 13.87 20.75
N ILE A 96 11.60 13.01 20.95
CA ILE A 96 12.14 12.13 19.91
C ILE A 96 11.01 11.30 19.27
N ARG A 97 10.09 10.78 20.09
CA ARG A 97 8.96 9.98 19.59
C ARG A 97 7.96 10.81 18.78
N GLU A 98 7.64 12.02 19.22
CA GLU A 98 6.76 12.93 18.48
C GLU A 98 7.35 13.31 17.12
N VAL A 99 8.66 13.59 17.08
CA VAL A 99 9.41 13.84 15.85
C VAL A 99 9.33 12.64 14.89
N GLU A 100 9.56 11.41 15.37
CA GLU A 100 9.45 10.20 14.54
C GLU A 100 8.05 10.02 13.95
N ILE A 101 7.00 10.29 14.73
CA ILE A 101 5.61 10.21 14.28
C ILE A 101 5.35 11.27 13.20
N ALA A 102 5.82 12.50 13.40
CA ALA A 102 5.72 13.58 12.42
C ALA A 102 6.48 13.27 11.13
N MET A 103 7.68 12.68 11.21
CA MET A 103 8.44 12.23 10.03
C MET A 103 7.69 11.16 9.25
N ARG A 104 7.13 10.15 9.94
CA ARG A 104 6.33 9.09 9.31
C ARG A 104 5.08 9.65 8.63
N ALA A 105 4.33 10.51 9.33
CA ALA A 105 3.14 11.16 8.79
C ALA A 105 3.49 12.11 7.63
N GLY A 106 4.66 12.74 7.71
CA GLY A 106 5.24 13.62 6.69
C GLY A 106 5.86 12.89 5.49
N LEU A 107 5.94 11.55 5.52
CA LEU A 107 6.63 10.73 4.53
C LEU A 107 8.08 11.19 4.29
N ILE A 108 8.79 11.52 5.38
CA ILE A 108 10.19 11.94 5.35
C ILE A 108 11.08 10.70 5.50
N SER A 109 11.62 10.22 4.37
CA SER A 109 12.46 9.01 4.34
C SER A 109 13.95 9.33 4.23
N ASP A 110 14.31 10.40 3.54
CA ASP A 110 15.70 10.83 3.39
C ASP A 110 16.30 11.26 4.74
N GLN A 111 17.50 10.78 5.04
CA GLN A 111 18.14 11.01 6.33
C GLN A 111 18.54 12.49 6.52
N GLY A 112 18.97 13.16 5.45
CA GLY A 112 19.26 14.60 5.49
C GLY A 112 18.01 15.43 5.82
N LEU A 113 16.89 15.11 5.19
CA LEU A 113 15.60 15.75 5.49
C LEU A 113 15.11 15.43 6.91
N ARG A 114 15.35 14.21 7.42
CA ARG A 114 15.02 13.86 8.81
C ARG A 114 15.83 14.71 9.79
N VAL A 115 17.14 14.80 9.59
CA VAL A 115 18.02 15.62 10.43
C VAL A 115 17.60 17.09 10.37
N ALA A 116 17.41 17.66 9.17
CA ALA A 116 16.96 19.04 9.01
C ALA A 116 15.60 19.30 9.67
N PHE A 117 14.64 18.39 9.53
CA PHE A 117 13.33 18.49 10.18
C PHE A 117 13.47 18.48 11.70
N ALA A 118 14.27 17.57 12.27
CA ALA A 118 14.50 17.52 13.71
C ALA A 118 15.18 18.78 14.23
N LEU A 119 16.25 19.25 13.58
CA LEU A 119 16.95 20.50 13.94
C LEU A 119 16.02 21.71 13.89
N SER A 120 15.08 21.75 12.94
CA SER A 120 14.08 22.83 12.84
C SER A 120 13.11 22.88 14.03
N ASN A 121 12.94 21.75 14.73
CA ASN A 121 12.11 21.64 15.93
C ASN A 121 12.92 21.77 17.23
N LEU A 122 14.20 22.12 17.15
CA LEU A 122 14.99 22.52 18.31
C LEU A 122 14.82 24.03 18.57
N SER A 123 14.90 24.39 19.83
CA SER A 123 14.89 25.79 20.28
C SER A 123 15.83 25.96 21.48
N GLY A 124 15.98 27.20 21.95
CA GLY A 124 16.75 27.51 23.16
C GLY A 124 18.15 26.89 23.19
N ARG A 125 18.45 26.19 24.29
CA ARG A 125 19.75 25.56 24.56
C ARG A 125 20.04 24.44 23.57
N ALA A 126 19.05 23.62 23.24
CA ALA A 126 19.21 22.51 22.32
C ALA A 126 19.60 22.97 20.92
N LYS A 127 18.97 24.05 20.42
CA LYS A 127 19.31 24.63 19.11
C LYS A 127 20.73 25.18 19.09
N ASN A 128 21.11 25.96 20.10
CA ASN A 128 22.46 26.53 20.19
C ASN A 128 23.53 25.43 20.23
N TRP A 129 23.33 24.41 21.07
CA TRP A 129 24.22 23.25 21.14
C TRP A 129 24.38 22.56 19.79
N ALA A 130 23.28 22.31 19.07
CA ALA A 130 23.32 21.59 17.79
C ALA A 130 24.13 22.37 16.74
N TYR A 131 23.90 23.68 16.59
CA TYR A 131 24.64 24.49 15.61
C TYR A 131 26.09 24.74 16.00
N THR A 132 26.41 24.86 17.29
CA THR A 132 27.81 24.89 17.74
C THR A 132 28.52 23.60 17.36
N LEU A 133 27.88 22.45 17.58
CA LEU A 133 28.45 21.15 17.24
C LEU A 133 28.66 21.01 15.73
N GLU A 134 27.69 21.44 14.91
CA GLU A 134 27.79 21.42 13.45
C GLU A 134 28.91 22.35 12.92
N THR A 135 29.16 23.47 13.60
CA THR A 135 30.27 24.39 13.26
C THR A 135 31.63 23.76 13.58
N THR A 136 31.77 23.08 14.71
CA THR A 136 33.05 22.45 15.11
C THR A 136 33.28 21.13 14.40
N SER A 137 32.22 20.41 14.04
CA SER A 137 32.26 19.12 13.36
C SER A 137 31.18 19.08 12.27
N PRO A 138 31.50 19.60 11.07
CA PRO A 138 30.60 19.52 9.93
C PRO A 138 30.22 18.06 9.63
N GLY A 139 28.94 17.82 9.38
CA GLY A 139 28.43 16.47 9.13
C GLY A 139 28.35 15.57 10.38
N CYS A 140 28.41 16.14 11.60
CA CYS A 140 28.27 15.36 12.83
C CYS A 140 26.90 14.68 13.01
N PHE A 141 25.90 15.06 12.21
CA PHE A 141 24.57 14.46 12.14
C PHE A 141 24.34 13.80 10.77
N ALA A 142 24.92 12.62 10.55
CA ALA A 142 24.76 11.89 9.29
C ALA A 142 23.39 11.18 9.16
N SER A 143 22.73 10.89 10.29
CA SER A 143 21.39 10.27 10.31
C SER A 143 20.56 10.68 11.53
N TRP A 144 19.26 10.37 11.48
CA TRP A 144 18.35 10.53 12.61
C TRP A 144 18.83 9.81 13.88
N GLU A 145 19.33 8.59 13.73
CA GLU A 145 19.82 7.76 14.83
C GLU A 145 21.03 8.41 15.50
N GLN A 146 21.98 8.90 14.71
CA GLN A 146 23.16 9.60 15.23
C GLN A 146 22.79 10.91 15.94
N LEU A 147 21.81 11.66 15.41
CA LEU A 147 21.29 12.85 16.09
C LEU A 147 20.66 12.48 17.44
N CYS A 148 19.85 11.41 17.49
CA CYS A 148 19.24 10.94 18.73
C CYS A 148 20.29 10.53 19.77
N GLU A 149 21.33 9.78 19.37
CA GLU A 149 22.42 9.40 20.26
C GLU A 149 23.13 10.62 20.87
N ARG A 150 23.45 11.61 20.04
CA ARG A 150 24.11 12.84 20.50
C ARG A 150 23.20 13.67 21.41
N LEU A 151 21.91 13.79 21.08
CA LEU A 151 20.93 14.48 21.94
C LEU A 151 20.81 13.79 23.30
N ARG A 152 20.76 12.45 23.33
CA ARG A 152 20.72 11.68 24.57
C ARG A 152 21.99 11.91 25.40
N ALA A 153 23.16 11.87 24.77
CA ALA A 153 24.43 12.12 25.45
C ALA A 153 24.54 13.54 26.01
N ALA A 154 23.96 14.54 25.34
CA ALA A 154 24.06 15.93 25.74
C ALA A 154 23.00 16.36 26.78
N PHE A 155 21.78 15.81 26.70
CA PHE A 155 20.63 16.31 27.48
C PHE A 155 20.08 15.32 28.51
N LEU A 156 20.49 14.05 28.49
CA LEU A 156 20.10 13.10 29.55
C LEU A 156 21.17 13.03 30.63
N PRO A 157 20.78 13.04 31.92
CA PRO A 157 21.71 12.77 33.00
C PRO A 157 22.21 11.31 32.94
N ALA A 158 23.44 11.07 33.40
CA ALA A 158 24.06 9.73 33.40
C ALA A 158 23.23 8.64 34.11
N ASN A 159 22.32 9.03 35.00
CA ASN A 159 21.41 8.14 35.71
C ASN A 159 19.93 8.28 35.28
N ASP A 160 19.65 8.73 34.06
CA ASP A 160 18.28 8.93 33.55
C ASP A 160 17.39 7.69 33.74
N ALA A 161 17.88 6.50 33.36
CA ALA A 161 17.12 5.25 33.53
C ALA A 161 16.72 4.98 34.98
N PHE A 162 17.61 5.27 35.94
CA PHE A 162 17.31 5.17 37.37
C PHE A 162 16.30 6.24 37.80
N ARG A 163 16.46 7.49 37.35
CA ARG A 163 15.53 8.59 37.65
C ARG A 163 14.12 8.31 37.13
N GLN A 164 13.98 7.80 35.91
CA GLN A 164 12.68 7.42 35.34
C GLN A 164 12.02 6.29 36.15
N ARG A 165 12.79 5.25 36.51
CA ARG A 165 12.29 4.15 37.36
C ARG A 165 11.87 4.66 38.74
N SER A 166 12.68 5.50 39.38
CA SER A 166 12.37 6.08 40.68
C SER A 166 11.10 6.93 40.64
N ARG A 167 10.91 7.76 39.60
CA ARG A 167 9.67 8.53 39.39
C ARG A 167 8.45 7.64 39.20
N PHE A 168 8.58 6.61 38.37
CA PHE A 168 7.49 5.65 38.14
C PHE A 168 7.09 4.92 39.43
N LEU A 169 8.06 4.48 40.23
CA LEU A 169 7.80 3.83 41.52
C LEU A 169 7.20 4.78 42.57
N ALA A 170 7.46 6.09 42.46
CA ALA A 170 6.84 7.10 43.30
C ALA A 170 5.36 7.37 42.92
N CYS A 171 4.93 7.02 41.70
CA CYS A 171 3.54 7.15 41.29
C CYS A 171 2.66 6.20 42.10
N LYS A 172 1.72 6.74 42.88
CA LYS A 172 0.65 5.95 43.50
C LYS A 172 -0.56 5.92 42.59
N GLN A 173 -1.18 4.74 42.46
CA GLN A 173 -2.49 4.63 41.81
C GLN A 173 -3.49 5.47 42.62
N GLY A 174 -4.15 6.44 41.98
CA GLY A 174 -5.24 7.19 42.59
C GLY A 174 -6.38 6.26 43.03
N LYS A 175 -7.20 6.69 44.00
CA LYS A 175 -8.41 5.94 44.36
C LYS A 175 -9.29 5.82 43.12
N ARG A 176 -9.56 4.58 42.69
CA ARG A 176 -10.62 4.30 41.70
C ARG A 176 -11.95 4.53 42.42
N GLU A 177 -12.65 5.60 42.09
CA GLU A 177 -14.05 5.72 42.45
C GLU A 177 -14.84 4.88 41.45
N LEU A 178 -15.44 3.80 41.95
CA LEU A 178 -16.45 3.03 41.22
C LEU A 178 -17.76 3.79 41.42
N TYR A 179 -18.11 4.64 40.45
CA TYR A 179 -19.48 5.14 40.28
C TYR A 179 -20.25 4.20 39.36
#